data_AF-A0A087TP21-F1
#
_entry.id   AF-A0A087TP21-F1
#
_cell.length_a   1.000
_cell.length_b   1.000
_cell.length_c   1.000
_cell.angle_alpha   90.00
_cell.angle_beta   90.00
_cell.angle_gamma   90.00
#
_symmetry.space_group_name_H-M   'P 1'
#
loop_
_entity.id
_entity.type
_entity.pdbx_description
1 polymer ?
#
loop_
_entity_poly.entity_id
_entity_poly.type
_entity_poly.pdbx_seq_one_letter_code
_entity_poly.pdbx_strand_id
1 'polypeptide(L)'
;MIWEQKVYIIIMITNLVERGRRKCDMYWPKEGSEIFGIIQVKLIQEVELATYTIRTFLIRNLKVKKKTSSERTVYQYHYTNWPDHGVPE
;
A
#
# COMPACT_ATOMS: atom_id res chain seq x y z
N MET A 1 -3.65 12.64 2.42
CA MET A 1 -3.40 12.42 0.97
C MET A 1 -4.29 11.33 0.35
N ILE A 2 -4.01 10.02 0.50
CA ILE A 2 -4.73 8.93 -0.26
C ILE A 2 -6.25 9.06 -0.15
N TRP A 3 -6.76 9.23 1.08
CA TRP A 3 -8.19 9.41 1.32
C TRP A 3 -8.75 10.71 0.70
N GLU A 4 -8.11 11.85 0.96
CA GLU A 4 -8.59 13.18 0.55
C GLU A 4 -8.61 13.32 -0.97
N GLN A 5 -7.56 12.82 -1.63
CA GLN A 5 -7.37 12.91 -3.08
C GLN A 5 -8.11 11.79 -3.84
N LYS A 6 -8.89 10.95 -3.13
CA LYS A 6 -9.63 9.83 -3.72
C LYS A 6 -8.73 8.92 -4.55
N VAL A 7 -7.55 8.60 -4.02
CA VAL A 7 -6.61 7.66 -4.65
C VAL A 7 -7.10 6.23 -4.45
N TYR A 8 -7.15 5.46 -5.53
CA TYR A 8 -7.54 4.04 -5.52
C TYR A 8 -6.36 3.12 -5.83
N ILE A 9 -5.27 3.66 -6.38
CA ILE A 9 -4.12 2.88 -6.85
C ILE A 9 -2.84 3.54 -6.32
N ILE A 10 -1.98 2.74 -5.71
CA ILE A 10 -0.62 3.08 -5.32
C ILE A 10 0.32 2.26 -6.20
N ILE A 11 1.25 2.91 -6.88
CA ILE A 11 2.34 2.24 -7.59
C ILE A 11 3.60 2.43 -6.75
N MET A 12 4.14 1.34 -6.24
CA MET A 12 5.38 1.32 -5.47
C MET A 12 6.48 0.67 -6.31
N ILE A 13 7.55 1.41 -6.57
CA ILE A 13 8.64 1.02 -7.49
C ILE A 13 9.99 0.86 -6.79
N THR A 14 10.00 0.74 -5.47
CA THR A 14 11.22 0.60 -4.67
C THR A 14 10.97 -0.41 -3.55
N ASN A 15 11.98 -1.18 -3.22
CA ASN A 15 11.91 -2.13 -2.12
C ASN A 15 12.03 -1.44 -0.75
N LEU A 16 11.70 -2.20 0.31
CA LEU A 16 11.99 -1.91 1.72
C LEU A 16 13.37 -1.26 1.92
N VAL A 17 14.32 -2.10 1.56
CA VAL A 17 15.74 -1.97 1.79
C VAL A 17 16.43 -2.43 0.51
N GLU A 18 17.36 -1.62 0.04
CA GLU A 18 18.16 -1.88 -1.15
C GLU A 18 19.64 -1.81 -0.74
N ARG A 19 20.39 -2.91 -0.89
CA ARG A 19 21.79 -3.05 -0.44
C ARG A 19 22.03 -2.59 1.01
N GLY A 20 21.13 -2.95 1.91
CA GLY A 20 21.22 -2.57 3.32
C GLY A 20 20.85 -1.13 3.63
N ARG A 21 20.47 -0.32 2.64
CA ARG A 21 19.97 1.05 2.84
C ARG A 21 18.45 1.06 2.80
N ARG A 22 17.81 1.60 3.85
CA ARG A 22 16.37 1.80 3.91
C ARG A 22 15.95 2.84 2.86
N LYS A 23 15.00 2.48 1.99
CA LYS A 23 14.48 3.35 0.93
C LYS A 23 13.07 3.82 1.21
N CYS A 24 12.24 2.94 1.77
CA CYS A 24 10.88 3.25 2.14
C CYS A 24 10.52 2.65 3.49
N ASP A 25 9.62 3.31 4.19
CA ASP A 25 8.94 2.70 5.33
C ASP A 25 7.74 1.88 4.90
N MET A 26 7.47 0.84 5.65
CA MET A 26 6.30 0.02 5.43
C MET A 26 5.09 0.77 5.98
N TYR A 27 4.38 1.47 5.09
CA TYR A 27 3.19 2.27 5.41
C TYR A 27 1.88 1.47 5.36
N TRP A 28 1.98 0.14 5.37
CA TRP A 28 0.85 -0.78 5.32
C TRP A 28 1.01 -1.90 6.35
N PRO A 29 -0.09 -2.48 6.86
CA PRO A 29 -0.02 -3.60 7.78
C PRO A 29 0.47 -4.88 7.08
N LYS A 30 1.33 -5.66 7.72
CA LYS A 30 1.71 -7.01 7.26
C LYS A 30 0.56 -8.00 7.34
N GLU A 31 -0.32 -7.83 8.33
CA GLU A 31 -1.50 -8.66 8.55
C GLU A 31 -2.58 -7.85 9.28
N GLY A 32 -3.84 -8.28 9.15
CA GLY A 32 -4.95 -7.65 9.85
C GLY A 32 -5.13 -6.17 9.50
N SER A 33 -5.20 -5.31 10.51
CA SER A 33 -5.43 -3.87 10.33
C SER A 33 -4.56 -3.01 11.24
N GLU A 34 -4.17 -1.85 10.73
CA GLU A 34 -3.40 -0.84 11.44
C GLU A 34 -4.06 0.54 11.29
N ILE A 35 -3.83 1.44 12.25
CA ILE A 35 -4.41 2.79 12.27
C ILE A 35 -3.31 3.83 12.04
N PHE A 36 -3.45 4.57 10.94
CA PHE A 36 -2.59 5.69 10.58
C PHE A 36 -3.36 7.00 10.80
N GLY A 37 -3.26 7.55 12.01
CA GLY A 37 -4.01 8.73 12.44
C GLY A 37 -5.52 8.45 12.46
N ILE A 38 -6.26 9.02 11.51
CA ILE A 38 -7.72 8.84 11.39
C ILE A 38 -8.14 7.81 10.34
N ILE A 39 -7.18 7.17 9.68
CA ILE A 39 -7.41 6.18 8.64
C ILE A 39 -7.02 4.80 9.18
N GLN A 40 -7.98 3.89 9.28
CA GLN A 40 -7.69 2.48 9.46
C GLN A 40 -7.41 1.85 8.10
N VAL A 41 -6.35 1.06 7.99
CA VAL A 41 -5.98 0.31 6.80
C VAL A 41 -6.02 -1.17 7.16
N LYS A 42 -6.78 -1.97 6.40
CA LYS A 42 -6.86 -3.41 6.57
C LYS A 42 -6.31 -4.10 5.32
N LEU A 43 -5.38 -5.03 5.50
CA LEU A 43 -4.94 -5.92 4.43
C LEU A 43 -6.06 -6.95 4.17
N ILE A 44 -6.58 -6.96 2.94
CA ILE A 44 -7.64 -7.89 2.52
C ILE A 44 -7.04 -9.06 1.76
N GLN A 45 -6.06 -8.77 0.89
CA GLN A 45 -5.44 -9.78 0.04
C GLN A 45 -4.02 -9.35 -0.29
N GLU A 46 -3.11 -10.31 -0.35
CA GLU A 46 -1.76 -10.16 -0.87
C GLU A 46 -1.53 -11.27 -1.90
N VAL A 47 -1.11 -10.89 -3.10
CA VAL A 47 -0.79 -11.80 -4.19
C VAL A 47 0.63 -11.51 -4.64
N GLU A 48 1.53 -12.44 -4.32
CA GLU A 48 2.92 -12.36 -4.75
C GLU A 48 3.08 -13.03 -6.11
N LEU A 49 3.68 -12.30 -7.06
CA LEU A 49 3.99 -12.75 -8.41
C LEU A 49 5.48 -12.58 -8.65
N ALA A 50 5.98 -13.07 -9.79
CA ALA A 50 7.41 -13.12 -10.08
C ALA A 50 8.12 -11.75 -9.99
N THR A 51 7.47 -10.67 -10.43
CA THR A 51 8.11 -9.34 -10.53
C THR A 51 7.38 -8.24 -9.75
N TYR A 52 6.23 -8.55 -9.16
CA TYR A 52 5.48 -7.60 -8.36
C TYR A 52 4.55 -8.29 -7.35
N THR A 53 4.21 -7.57 -6.30
CA THR A 53 3.19 -7.95 -5.32
C THR A 53 1.98 -7.05 -5.49
N ILE A 54 0.78 -7.62 -5.54
CA ILE A 54 -0.47 -6.86 -5.44
C ILE A 54 -1.00 -6.98 -4.02
N ARG A 55 -1.29 -5.83 -3.39
CA ARG A 55 -2.03 -5.78 -2.14
C ARG A 55 -3.36 -5.07 -2.32
N THR A 56 -4.42 -5.69 -1.81
CA THR A 56 -5.75 -5.08 -1.72
C THR A 56 -5.97 -4.63 -0.29
N PHE A 57 -6.21 -3.33 -0.12
CA PHE A 57 -6.51 -2.72 1.16
C PHE A 57 -7.95 -2.26 1.22
N LEU A 58 -8.59 -2.46 2.37
CA LEU A 58 -9.78 -1.72 2.75
C LEU A 58 -9.34 -0.58 3.67
N ILE A 59 -9.51 0.66 3.21
CA ILE A 59 -9.24 1.84 4.03
C ILE A 59 -10.53 2.41 4.57
N ARG A 60 -10.52 2.83 5.83
CA ARG A 60 -11.67 3.41 6.52
C ARG A 60 -11.31 4.73 7.20
N ASN A 61 -12.04 5.80 6.90
CA ASN A 61 -11.95 7.06 7.65
C ASN A 61 -12.81 6.99 8.91
N LEU A 62 -12.15 6.97 10.07
CA LEU A 62 -12.77 6.78 11.38
C LEU A 62 -13.62 7.98 11.83
N LYS A 63 -13.45 9.17 11.23
CA LYS A 63 -14.28 10.35 11.53
C LYS A 63 -15.60 10.38 10.77
N VAL A 64 -15.75 9.59 9.71
CA VAL A 64 -16.97 9.56 8.89
C VAL A 64 -17.95 8.54 9.47
N LYS A 65 -19.08 9.02 10.00
CA LYS A 65 -20.08 8.16 10.68
C LYS A 65 -20.86 7.25 9.72
N LYS A 66 -21.06 7.69 8.47
CA LYS A 66 -21.81 6.92 7.48
C LYS A 66 -20.92 5.83 6.88
N LYS A 67 -21.19 4.57 7.26
CA LYS A 67 -20.38 3.39 6.92
C LYS A 67 -20.10 3.26 5.41
N THR A 68 -21.08 3.53 4.56
CA THR A 68 -20.93 3.39 3.10
C THR A 68 -20.04 4.44 2.46
N SER A 69 -19.87 5.61 3.08
CA SER A 69 -18.96 6.66 2.58
C SER A 69 -17.62 6.70 3.32
N SER A 70 -17.50 5.93 4.40
CA SER A 70 -16.30 5.90 5.24
C SER A 70 -15.28 4.87 4.77
N GLU A 71 -15.62 3.97 3.85
CA GLU A 71 -14.75 2.88 3.40
C GLU A 71 -14.46 2.97 1.90
N ARG A 72 -13.24 2.59 1.50
CA ARG A 72 -12.80 2.48 0.10
C ARG A 72 -11.79 1.36 -0.07
N THR A 73 -11.81 0.71 -1.23
CA THR A 73 -10.75 -0.23 -1.62
C THR A 73 -9.60 0.53 -2.28
N VAL A 74 -8.36 0.21 -1.89
CA VAL A 74 -7.13 0.72 -2.50
C VAL A 74 -6.25 -0.45 -2.90
N TYR A 75 -5.70 -0.40 -4.10
CA TYR A 75 -4.76 -1.39 -4.62
C TYR A 75 -3.34 -0.82 -4.56
N GLN A 76 -2.40 -1.60 -4.06
CA GLN A 76 -0.98 -1.31 -4.20
C GLN A 76 -0.37 -2.33 -5.17
N TYR A 77 0.22 -1.84 -6.24
CA TYR A 77 1.07 -2.61 -7.14
C TYR A 77 2.51 -2.28 -6.78
N HIS A 78 3.19 -3.24 -6.15
CA HIS A 78 4.56 -3.11 -5.72
C HIS A 78 5.46 -3.87 -6.67
N TYR A 79 6.15 -3.17 -7.56
CA TYR A 79 7.15 -3.76 -8.44
C TYR A 79 8.41 -4.06 -7.62
N THR A 80 8.73 -5.35 -7.48
CA THR A 80 9.78 -5.84 -6.57
C THR A 80 11.11 -6.09 -7.27
N ASN A 81 11.11 -6.12 -8.60
CA ASN A 81 12.28 -6.47 -9.40
C ASN A 81 12.99 -5.26 -10.03
N TRP A 82 12.77 -4.04 -9.52
CA TRP A 82 13.50 -2.87 -10.00
C TRP A 82 14.97 -2.97 -9.56
N PRO A 83 15.95 -2.92 -10.49
CA PRO A 83 17.35 -3.03 -10.13
C PRO A 83 17.88 -1.73 -9.51
N ASP A 84 18.76 -1.85 -8.50
CA ASP A 84 19.33 -0.69 -7.80
C ASP A 84 20.10 0.28 -8.72
N HIS A 85 20.63 -0.22 -9.83
CA HIS A 85 21.27 0.55 -10.88
C HIS A 85 20.76 0.10 -12.24
N GLY A 86 20.46 1.06 -13.11
CA GLY A 86 19.94 0.80 -14.46
C GLY A 86 18.42 0.85 -14.52
N VAL A 87 17.88 0.21 -15.55
CA VAL A 87 16.44 0.07 -15.82
C VAL A 87 16.11 -1.43 -15.91
N PRO A 88 14.85 -1.84 -15.69
CA PRO A 88 14.41 -3.20 -16.05
C PRO A 88 14.73 -3.50 -17.53
N GLU A 89 15.06 -4.76 -17.85
CA GLU A 89 15.12 -5.24 -19.25
C GLU A 89 13.77 -5.17 -19.95
#